data_AF-A0A7S0RYV3-F1
#
_entry.id   AF-A0A7S0RYV3-F1
#
_cell.length_a   1.000
_cell.length_b   1.000
_cell.length_c   1.000
_cell.angle_alpha   90.00
_cell.angle_beta   90.00
_cell.angle_gamma   90.00
#
_symmetry.space_group_name_H-M   'P 1'
#
loop_
_entity.id
_entity.type
_entity.pdbx_description
1 polymer ?
#
loop_
_entity_poly.entity_id
_entity_poly.type
_entity_poly.pdbx_seq_one_letter_code
_entity_poly.pdbx_strand_id
1 'polypeptide(L)'
;VLRDNLPAWQEKVRGTAPAGWEVELVDMSLGTDSPVMSNYQVFSSPATGRVNVIECDMALESTTMRVVVRGSGPLGLFTATVSGIRMRGKMRILPIPEQRMLLWSYLEAPDAAVKLQVRGPL
;
A
#
# COMPACT_ATOMS: atom_id res chain seq x y z
N VAL A 1 -9.24 12.11 6.05
CA VAL A 1 -8.33 10.95 6.16
C VAL A 1 -7.44 10.75 4.93
N LEU A 2 -7.96 10.49 3.72
CA LEU A 2 -7.12 10.44 2.49
C LEU A 2 -6.47 11.79 2.16
N ARG A 3 -7.24 12.88 2.26
CA ARG A 3 -6.77 14.26 2.00
C ARG A 3 -5.61 14.68 2.89
N ASP A 4 -5.59 14.22 4.14
CA ASP A 4 -4.59 14.64 5.12
C ASP A 4 -3.25 13.91 4.93
N ASN A 5 -3.26 12.76 4.25
CA ASN A 5 -2.06 11.96 3.98
C ASN A 5 -1.49 12.19 2.58
N LEU A 6 -2.27 12.75 1.64
CA LEU A 6 -1.86 13.02 0.26
C LEU A 6 -0.51 13.74 0.15
N PRO A 7 -0.20 14.78 0.98
CA PRO A 7 1.13 15.41 0.96
C PRO A 7 2.27 14.46 1.31
N ALA A 8 2.10 13.58 2.31
CA ALA A 8 3.11 12.61 2.69
C ALA A 8 3.35 11.55 1.60
N TRP A 9 2.28 11.13 0.92
CA TRP A 9 2.39 10.23 -0.24
C TRP A 9 3.07 10.92 -1.43
N GLN A 10 2.75 12.19 -1.69
CA GLN A 10 3.38 12.99 -2.73
C GLN A 10 4.90 13.14 -2.49
N GLU A 11 5.33 13.43 -1.27
CA GLU A 11 6.75 13.52 -0.94
C GLU A 11 7.47 12.18 -1.12
N LYS A 12 6.81 11.06 -0.75
CA LYS A 12 7.37 9.72 -0.99
C LYS A 12 7.53 9.43 -2.49
N VAL A 13 6.52 9.75 -3.29
CA VAL A 13 6.58 9.59 -4.76
C VAL A 13 7.71 10.43 -5.36
N ARG A 14 7.82 11.70 -4.96
CA ARG A 14 8.90 12.60 -5.39
C ARG A 14 10.27 12.08 -5.00
N GLY A 15 10.43 11.61 -3.76
CA GLY A 15 11.69 11.06 -3.24
C GLY A 15 12.13 9.75 -3.92
N THR A 16 11.20 9.04 -4.58
CA THR A 16 11.50 7.83 -5.35
C THR A 16 11.79 8.08 -6.82
N ALA A 17 11.71 9.33 -7.30
CA ALA A 17 12.00 9.67 -8.68
C ALA A 17 13.48 9.41 -9.01
N PRO A 18 13.79 8.76 -10.16
CA PRO A 18 15.17 8.66 -10.64
C PRO A 18 15.79 10.03 -10.88
N ALA A 19 17.12 10.11 -10.82
CA ALA A 19 17.82 11.36 -11.08
C ALA A 19 17.46 11.94 -12.47
N GLY A 20 17.12 13.23 -12.51
CA GLY A 20 16.70 13.93 -13.74
C GLY A 20 15.23 13.75 -14.12
N TRP A 21 14.43 13.09 -13.27
CA TRP A 21 12.98 12.97 -13.43
C TRP A 21 12.25 13.73 -12.33
N GLU A 22 11.12 14.33 -12.66
CA GLU A 22 10.17 14.84 -11.69
C GLU A 22 8.89 14.02 -11.77
N VAL A 23 8.30 13.73 -10.61
CA VAL A 23 7.16 12.83 -10.50
C VAL A 23 6.13 13.42 -9.53
N GLU A 24 4.88 13.49 -9.97
CA GLU A 24 3.74 14.07 -9.25
C GLU A 24 2.58 13.08 -9.22
N LEU A 25 2.00 12.88 -8.04
CA LEU A 25 0.75 12.17 -7.84
C LEU A 25 -0.42 13.09 -8.23
N VAL A 26 -1.10 12.76 -9.33
CA VAL A 26 -2.17 13.60 -9.91
C VAL A 26 -3.55 13.13 -9.48
N ASP A 27 -3.75 11.82 -9.34
CA ASP A 27 -5.02 11.25 -8.91
C ASP A 27 -4.80 9.96 -8.11
N MET A 28 -5.68 9.70 -7.15
CA MET A 28 -5.66 8.49 -6.34
C MET A 28 -7.09 8.11 -5.95
N SER A 29 -7.44 6.84 -6.18
CA SER A 29 -8.67 6.22 -5.69
C SER A 29 -8.30 4.97 -4.91
N LEU A 30 -8.85 4.82 -3.71
CA LEU A 30 -8.76 3.56 -2.94
C LEU A 30 -9.68 2.47 -3.48
N GLY A 31 -10.56 2.80 -4.44
CA GLY A 31 -11.54 1.86 -4.94
C GLY A 31 -12.66 1.57 -3.94
N THR A 32 -13.45 0.56 -4.26
CA THR A 32 -14.56 0.05 -3.44
C THR A 32 -14.31 -1.36 -2.92
N ASP A 33 -13.29 -2.03 -3.45
CA ASP A 33 -12.94 -3.40 -3.08
C ASP A 33 -12.20 -3.39 -1.74
N SER A 34 -12.63 -4.24 -0.81
CA SER A 34 -12.00 -4.35 0.51
C SER A 34 -11.03 -5.54 0.54
N PRO A 35 -9.91 -5.44 1.27
CA PRO A 35 -9.05 -6.59 1.52
C PRO A 35 -9.81 -7.63 2.35
N VAL A 36 -9.60 -8.90 2.02
CA VAL A 36 -10.09 -10.06 2.77
C VAL A 36 -8.97 -10.55 3.67
N MET A 37 -9.29 -10.78 4.93
CA MET A 37 -8.38 -11.36 5.92
C MET A 37 -8.95 -12.69 6.43
N SER A 38 -8.15 -13.75 6.42
CA SER A 38 -8.56 -15.12 6.73
C SER A 38 -7.52 -15.88 7.55
N ASN A 39 -7.83 -17.10 7.98
CA ASN A 39 -6.90 -18.02 8.66
C ASN A 39 -6.20 -17.41 9.89
N TYR A 40 -6.99 -16.75 10.75
CA TYR A 40 -6.48 -16.08 11.94
C TYR A 40 -5.88 -17.07 12.94
N GLN A 41 -4.66 -16.77 13.38
CA GLN A 41 -3.96 -17.43 14.48
C GLN A 41 -3.68 -16.39 15.56
N VAL A 42 -4.25 -16.59 16.74
CA VAL A 42 -4.13 -15.65 17.86
C VAL A 42 -3.20 -16.26 18.90
N PHE A 43 -2.12 -15.55 19.22
CA PHE A 43 -1.15 -15.96 20.20
C PHE A 43 -1.28 -15.08 21.45
N SER A 44 -1.49 -15.72 22.59
CA SER A 44 -1.55 -15.05 23.90
C SER A 44 -0.27 -15.24 24.69
N SER A 45 0.10 -14.25 25.50
CA SER A 45 1.13 -14.39 26.53
C SER A 45 0.68 -15.40 27.59
N PRO A 46 1.47 -16.47 27.86
CA PRO A 46 1.17 -17.37 28.98
C PRO A 46 1.21 -16.66 30.34
N ALA A 47 2.02 -15.60 30.46
CA ALA A 47 2.20 -14.88 31.73
C ALA A 47 1.05 -13.90 32.05
N THR A 48 0.43 -13.30 31.03
CA THR A 48 -0.59 -12.25 31.23
C THR A 48 -1.97 -12.64 30.70
N GLY A 49 -2.09 -13.73 29.95
CA GLY A 49 -3.31 -14.14 29.25
C GLY A 49 -3.75 -13.16 28.14
N ARG A 50 -3.00 -12.09 27.88
CA ARG A 50 -3.33 -11.08 26.88
C ARG A 50 -2.90 -11.53 25.49
N VAL A 51 -3.63 -11.07 24.47
CA VAL A 51 -3.25 -11.25 23.07
C VAL A 51 -1.97 -10.45 22.80
N ASN A 52 -0.94 -11.13 22.33
CA ASN A 52 0.34 -10.53 21.96
C ASN A 52 0.48 -10.38 20.44
N VAL A 53 -0.02 -11.37 19.69
CA VAL A 53 0.18 -11.46 18.24
C VAL A 53 -1.07 -12.03 17.60
N ILE A 54 -1.46 -11.47 16.47
CA ILE A 54 -2.47 -12.03 15.56
C ILE A 54 -1.78 -12.21 14.21
N GLU A 55 -1.77 -13.43 13.69
CA GLU A 55 -1.34 -13.70 12.32
C GLU A 55 -2.55 -14.05 11.45
N CYS A 56 -2.56 -13.59 10.21
CA CYS A 56 -3.63 -13.90 9.27
C CYS A 56 -3.12 -13.87 7.83
N ASP A 57 -3.83 -14.53 6.94
CA ASP A 57 -3.65 -14.35 5.50
C ASP A 57 -4.43 -13.12 5.05
N MET A 58 -3.82 -12.29 4.21
CA MET A 58 -4.45 -11.14 3.60
C MET A 58 -4.43 -11.27 2.08
N ALA A 59 -5.58 -11.02 1.46
CA ALA A 59 -5.75 -10.95 0.02
C ALA A 59 -6.53 -9.70 -0.36
N LEU A 60 -6.00 -8.94 -1.32
CA LEU A 60 -6.67 -7.82 -1.96
C LEU A 60 -6.69 -8.09 -3.46
N GLU A 61 -7.87 -7.96 -4.06
CA GLU A 61 -8.04 -7.95 -5.51
C GLU A 61 -8.94 -6.78 -5.85
N SER A 62 -8.34 -5.68 -6.30
CA SER A 62 -9.06 -4.47 -6.65
C SER A 62 -8.92 -4.11 -8.11
N THR A 63 -10.07 -3.97 -8.75
CA THR A 63 -10.18 -3.46 -10.12
C THR A 63 -10.45 -1.96 -10.15
N THR A 64 -10.86 -1.39 -9.01
CA THR A 64 -11.32 -0.01 -8.87
C THR A 64 -10.28 0.92 -8.24
N MET A 65 -9.30 0.38 -7.51
CA MET A 65 -8.18 1.13 -6.97
C MET A 65 -7.26 1.59 -8.10
N ARG A 66 -6.89 2.87 -8.07
CA ARG A 66 -6.01 3.47 -9.09
C ARG A 66 -5.11 4.54 -8.50
N VAL A 67 -3.92 4.65 -9.07
CA VAL A 67 -2.97 5.73 -8.79
C VAL A 67 -2.48 6.28 -10.12
N VAL A 68 -2.61 7.58 -10.32
CA VAL A 68 -2.16 8.27 -11.53
C VAL A 68 -1.03 9.21 -11.17
N VAL A 69 0.07 9.03 -11.89
CA VAL A 69 1.30 9.78 -11.70
C VAL A 69 1.65 10.47 -13.01
N ARG A 70 1.91 11.76 -12.95
CA ARG A 70 2.51 12.50 -14.06
C ARG A 70 3.99 12.62 -13.78
N GLY A 71 4.81 12.47 -14.80
CA GLY A 71 6.22 12.80 -14.68
C GLY A 71 6.76 13.53 -15.88
N SER A 72 7.90 14.17 -15.64
CA SER A 72 8.71 14.86 -16.63
C SER A 72 10.14 14.30 -16.53
N GLY A 73 10.83 14.25 -17.66
CA GLY A 73 12.21 13.78 -17.70
C GLY A 73 12.86 14.05 -19.06
N PRO A 74 14.05 13.48 -19.31
CA PRO A 74 14.81 13.72 -20.55
C PRO A 74 14.07 13.31 -21.83
N LEU A 75 13.08 12.44 -21.71
CA LEU A 75 12.30 11.89 -22.83
C LEU A 75 10.94 12.60 -23.02
N GLY A 76 10.66 13.65 -22.23
CA GLY A 76 9.41 14.41 -22.29
C GLY A 76 8.43 14.11 -21.15
N LEU A 77 7.18 14.54 -21.34
CA LEU A 77 6.10 14.37 -20.36
C LEU A 77 5.40 13.02 -20.55
N PHE A 78 5.05 12.37 -19.44
CA PHE A 78 4.27 11.14 -19.46
C PHE A 78 3.23 11.11 -18.35
N THR A 79 2.24 10.25 -18.53
CA THR A 79 1.29 9.87 -17.49
C THR A 79 1.30 8.36 -17.30
N ALA A 80 1.63 7.92 -16.09
CA ALA A 80 1.58 6.53 -15.67
C ALA A 80 0.35 6.30 -14.80
N THR A 81 -0.40 5.23 -15.09
CA THR A 81 -1.55 4.79 -14.30
C THR A 81 -1.30 3.38 -13.79
N VAL A 82 -1.35 3.22 -12.47
CA VAL A 82 -1.30 1.94 -11.77
C VAL A 82 -2.73 1.55 -11.41
N SER A 83 -3.15 0.35 -11.78
CA SER A 83 -4.52 -0.17 -11.56
C SER A 83 -4.51 -1.70 -11.45
N GLY A 84 -5.67 -2.32 -11.24
CA GLY A 84 -5.77 -3.79 -11.21
C GLY A 84 -4.86 -4.40 -10.14
N ILE A 85 -4.88 -3.82 -8.95
CA ILE A 85 -3.96 -4.14 -7.87
C ILE A 85 -4.40 -5.45 -7.22
N ARG A 86 -3.52 -6.45 -7.28
CA ARG A 86 -3.66 -7.73 -6.60
C ARG A 86 -2.51 -7.90 -5.62
N MET A 87 -2.83 -8.24 -4.38
CA MET A 87 -1.84 -8.40 -3.33
C MET A 87 -2.24 -9.56 -2.43
N ARG A 88 -1.31 -10.47 -2.15
CA ARG A 88 -1.52 -11.61 -1.25
C ARG A 88 -0.31 -11.80 -0.35
N GLY A 89 -0.53 -12.08 0.92
CA GLY A 89 0.57 -12.36 1.83
C GLY A 89 0.09 -12.63 3.25
N LYS A 90 1.00 -13.16 4.07
CA LYS A 90 0.73 -13.42 5.49
C LYS A 90 1.09 -12.19 6.32
N MET A 91 0.13 -11.68 7.07
CA MET A 91 0.29 -10.51 7.93
C MET A 91 0.46 -10.92 9.40
N ARG A 92 1.17 -10.09 10.14
CA ARG A 92 1.27 -10.12 11.60
C ARG A 92 0.82 -8.78 12.16
N ILE A 93 -0.08 -8.83 13.13
CA ILE A 93 -0.61 -7.69 13.89
C ILE A 93 -0.16 -7.85 15.34
N LEU A 94 0.47 -6.82 15.87
CA LEU A 94 1.02 -6.73 17.22
C LEU A 94 0.32 -5.60 17.96
N PRO A 95 -0.65 -5.92 18.83
CA PRO A 95 -1.23 -4.93 19.73
C PRO A 95 -0.20 -4.44 20.75
N ILE A 96 -0.17 -3.14 21.00
CA ILE A 96 0.59 -2.50 22.08
C ILE A 96 -0.43 -1.75 22.96
N PRO A 97 -1.11 -2.46 23.88
CA PRO A 97 -2.24 -1.93 24.62
C PRO A 97 -1.91 -0.68 25.44
N GLU A 98 -0.72 -0.63 26.03
CA GLU A 98 -0.24 0.47 26.87
C GLU A 98 -0.14 1.79 26.08
N GLN A 99 0.01 1.70 24.76
CA GLN A 99 0.12 2.84 23.85
C GLN A 99 -1.12 3.02 22.98
N ARG A 100 -2.16 2.19 23.15
CA ARG A 100 -3.36 2.15 22.28
C ARG A 100 -3.00 2.08 20.80
N MET A 101 -1.96 1.32 20.47
CA MET A 101 -1.41 1.22 19.13
C MET A 101 -1.50 -0.21 18.61
N LEU A 102 -1.64 -0.35 17.31
CA LEU A 102 -1.48 -1.60 16.59
C LEU A 102 -0.30 -1.42 15.63
N LEU A 103 0.67 -2.33 15.69
CA LEU A 103 1.65 -2.47 14.63
C LEU A 103 1.20 -3.60 13.72
N TRP A 104 1.33 -3.42 12.42
CA TRP A 104 1.08 -4.49 11.46
C TRP A 104 2.14 -4.48 10.38
N SER A 105 2.50 -5.67 9.93
CA SER A 105 3.42 -5.87 8.82
C SER A 105 3.08 -7.17 8.10
N TYR A 106 3.59 -7.32 6.88
CA TYR A 106 3.71 -8.65 6.32
C TYR A 106 4.89 -9.38 6.98
N LEU A 107 4.77 -10.70 7.13
CA LEU A 107 5.85 -11.55 7.62
C LEU A 107 6.98 -11.68 6.60
N GLU A 108 6.62 -11.68 5.33
CA GLU A 108 7.50 -11.73 4.16
C GLU A 108 6.99 -10.71 3.12
N ALA A 109 7.76 -10.44 2.06
CA ALA A 109 7.25 -9.58 1.00
C ALA A 109 5.98 -10.20 0.39
N PRO A 110 4.84 -9.46 0.32
CA PRO A 110 3.64 -10.00 -0.28
C PRO A 110 3.83 -10.21 -1.78
N ASP A 111 3.14 -11.21 -2.33
CA ASP A 111 2.99 -11.33 -3.77
C ASP A 111 2.09 -10.18 -4.24
N ALA A 112 2.63 -9.32 -5.11
CA ALA A 112 1.97 -8.12 -5.58
C ALA A 112 2.04 -8.06 -7.11
N ALA A 113 0.87 -7.96 -7.74
CA ALA A 113 0.72 -7.79 -9.17
C ALA A 113 -0.10 -6.53 -9.44
N VAL A 114 0.41 -5.67 -10.33
CA VAL A 114 -0.27 -4.44 -10.72
C VAL A 114 -0.26 -4.30 -12.24
N LYS A 115 -1.28 -3.64 -12.78
CA LYS A 115 -1.31 -3.22 -14.17
C LYS A 115 -0.76 -1.81 -14.28
N LEU A 116 0.37 -1.66 -14.97
CA LEU A 116 0.96 -0.38 -15.30
C LEU A 116 0.61 0.01 -16.74
N GLN A 117 0.03 1.18 -16.91
CA GLN A 117 -0.21 1.79 -18.22
C GLN A 117 0.55 3.11 -18.30
N VAL A 118 1.38 3.27 -19.33
CA VAL A 118 2.15 4.51 -19.56
C VAL A 118 1.69 5.13 -20.87
N ARG A 119 1.41 6.43 -20.85
CA ARG A 119 1.12 7.24 -22.04
C ARG A 119 2.19 8.32 -22.18
N GLY A 120 2.82 8.41 -23.35
CA GLY A 120 3.75 9.49 -23.69
C GLY A 120 4.25 9.43 -25.14
N PRO A 121 5.10 10.38 -25.57
CA PRO A 121 5.15 11.76 -25.09
C PRO A 121 3.92 12.56 -25.59
N LEU A 122 3.49 13.55 -24.81
CA LEU A 122 2.62 14.64 -25.28
C LEU A 122 3.46 15.74 -25.94
#